data_AF-A0A7V5LF20-F1
#
_entry.id   AF-A0A7V5LF20-F1
#
_cell.length_a   1.000
_cell.length_b   1.000
_cell.length_c   1.000
_cell.angle_alpha   90.00
_cell.angle_beta   90.00
_cell.angle_gamma   90.00
#
_symmetry.space_group_name_H-M   'P 1'
#
loop_
_entity.id
_entity.type
_entity.pdbx_description
1 polymer ?
#
loop_
_entity_poly.entity_id
_entity_poly.type
_entity_poly.pdbx_seq_one_letter_code
_entity_poly.pdbx_strand_id
1 'polypeptide(L)'
;MPNRSWDWLKQAEHDLKQAELSEHSDNHDWACIASHQAAGKAVKALHQKLGQDAWGHSVYDLLKDLSDEIPVPNDLHDKAKVLDGYYIPPRYPNSHPEGAPFEYYGTIQSDMALKYAGEILKFARSQMAQG
;
A
#
# COMPACT_ATOMS: atom_id res chain seq x y z
N MET A 1 22.20 -4.82 -6.73
CA MET A 1 21.49 -6.08 -6.40
C MET A 1 20.75 -6.56 -7.64
N PRO A 2 20.44 -7.86 -7.81
CA PRO A 2 19.63 -8.32 -8.93
C PRO A 2 18.25 -7.64 -8.93
N ASN A 3 17.72 -7.32 -10.11
CA ASN A 3 16.38 -6.76 -10.25
C ASN A 3 15.34 -7.83 -9.90
N ARG A 4 14.54 -7.58 -8.86
CA ARG A 4 13.47 -8.44 -8.34
C ARG A 4 12.12 -7.72 -8.37
N SER A 5 11.94 -6.76 -9.28
CA SER A 5 10.73 -5.93 -9.37
C SER A 5 9.45 -6.78 -9.49
N TRP A 6 9.50 -7.88 -10.25
CA TRP A 6 8.40 -8.83 -10.37
C TRP A 6 8.10 -9.61 -9.08
N ASP A 7 9.09 -9.85 -8.22
CA ASP A 7 8.86 -10.48 -6.92
C ASP A 7 8.16 -9.51 -5.96
N TRP A 8 8.57 -8.22 -5.98
CA TRP A 8 7.87 -7.17 -5.24
C TRP A 8 6.42 -7.02 -5.68
N LEU A 9 6.16 -7.05 -6.99
CA LEU A 9 4.80 -6.97 -7.52
C LEU A 9 3.95 -8.19 -7.13
N LYS A 10 4.49 -9.41 -7.23
CA LYS A 10 3.80 -10.63 -6.77
C LYS A 10 3.48 -10.57 -5.28
N GLN A 11 4.39 -10.04 -4.47
CA GLN A 11 4.14 -9.87 -3.04
C GLN A 11 3.05 -8.82 -2.79
N ALA A 12 3.02 -7.74 -3.56
CA ALA A 12 1.96 -6.73 -3.47
C ALA A 12 0.57 -7.31 -3.81
N GLU A 13 0.49 -8.16 -4.83
CA GLU A 13 -0.74 -8.91 -5.17
C GLU A 13 -1.16 -9.86 -4.04
N HIS A 14 -0.21 -10.55 -3.43
CA HIS A 14 -0.49 -11.44 -2.29
C HIS A 14 -0.94 -10.65 -1.05
N ASP A 15 -0.33 -9.51 -0.76
CA ASP A 15 -0.73 -8.63 0.34
C ASP A 15 -2.15 -8.09 0.16
N LEU A 16 -2.52 -7.69 -1.07
CA LEU A 16 -3.90 -7.27 -1.35
C LEU A 16 -4.88 -8.43 -1.15
N LYS A 17 -4.49 -9.65 -1.54
CA LYS A 17 -5.31 -10.83 -1.28
C LYS A 17 -5.48 -11.08 0.22
N GLN A 18 -4.43 -10.89 1.01
CA GLN A 18 -4.49 -10.99 2.46
C GLN A 18 -5.42 -9.92 3.04
N ALA A 19 -5.39 -8.69 2.52
CA ALA A 19 -6.28 -7.62 2.96
C ALA A 19 -7.75 -7.99 2.75
N GLU A 20 -8.10 -8.59 1.60
CA GLU A 20 -9.46 -9.07 1.33
C GLU A 20 -9.87 -10.15 2.34
N LEU A 21 -9.01 -11.14 2.58
CA LEU A 21 -9.30 -12.22 3.54
C LEU A 21 -9.49 -11.70 4.97
N SER A 22 -8.68 -10.71 5.36
CA SER A 22 -8.79 -10.06 6.66
C SER A 22 -10.10 -9.31 6.81
N GLU A 23 -10.52 -8.55 5.78
CA GLU A 23 -11.79 -7.84 5.79
C GLU A 23 -12.98 -8.80 5.87
N HIS A 24 -12.98 -9.88 5.08
CA HIS A 24 -14.05 -10.90 5.12
C HIS A 24 -14.13 -11.66 6.46
N SER A 25 -13.08 -11.58 7.27
CA SER A 25 -12.99 -12.21 8.60
C SER A 25 -13.20 -11.19 9.73
N ASP A 26 -13.75 -10.00 9.43
CA ASP A 26 -13.94 -8.88 10.35
C ASP A 26 -12.65 -8.36 11.03
N ASN A 27 -11.47 -8.71 10.49
CA ASN A 27 -10.16 -8.25 10.97
C ASN A 27 -9.76 -6.96 10.21
N HIS A 28 -10.50 -5.88 10.45
CA HIS A 28 -10.40 -4.64 9.67
C HIS A 28 -9.07 -3.91 9.83
N ASP A 29 -8.43 -3.97 11.00
CA ASP A 29 -7.10 -3.43 11.25
C ASP A 29 -6.04 -4.12 10.38
N TRP A 30 -6.09 -5.45 10.33
CA TRP A 30 -5.22 -6.26 9.45
C TRP A 30 -5.49 -6.00 7.98
N ALA A 31 -6.74 -5.80 7.59
CA ALA A 31 -7.08 -5.41 6.22
C ALA A 31 -6.43 -4.06 5.85
N CYS A 32 -6.45 -3.08 6.76
CA CYS A 32 -5.82 -1.78 6.57
C CYS A 32 -4.28 -1.89 6.48
N ILE A 33 -3.65 -2.64 7.38
CA ILE A 33 -2.19 -2.87 7.37
C ILE A 33 -1.76 -3.55 6.06
N ALA A 34 -2.46 -4.63 5.67
CA ALA A 34 -2.14 -5.37 4.47
C ALA A 34 -2.36 -4.54 3.19
N SER A 35 -3.37 -3.67 3.17
CA SER A 35 -3.62 -2.72 2.08
C SER A 35 -2.48 -1.70 1.94
N HIS A 36 -1.99 -1.13 3.05
CA HIS A 36 -0.82 -0.24 3.03
C HIS A 36 0.43 -0.95 2.47
N GLN A 37 0.68 -2.17 2.94
CA GLN A 37 1.81 -2.99 2.50
C GLN A 37 1.72 -3.34 1.01
N ALA A 38 0.53 -3.71 0.52
CA ALA A 38 0.29 -3.98 -0.89
C ALA A 38 0.65 -2.78 -1.76
N ALA A 39 0.14 -1.60 -1.42
CA ALA A 39 0.43 -0.36 -2.15
C ALA A 39 1.93 -0.02 -2.13
N GLY A 40 2.57 -0.05 -0.95
CA GLY A 40 3.99 0.27 -0.82
C GLY A 40 4.89 -0.68 -1.61
N LYS A 41 4.61 -1.99 -1.59
CA LYS A 41 5.36 -2.99 -2.36
C LYS A 41 5.14 -2.85 -3.86
N ALA A 42 3.93 -2.49 -4.29
CA ALA A 42 3.62 -2.22 -5.69
C ALA A 42 4.45 -1.05 -6.25
N VAL A 43 4.56 0.05 -5.50
CA VAL A 43 5.35 1.22 -5.92
C VAL A 43 6.86 0.92 -5.87
N LYS A 44 7.33 0.18 -4.86
CA LYS A 44 8.72 -0.29 -4.80
C LYS A 44 9.11 -1.18 -5.98
N ALA A 45 8.18 -1.98 -6.50
CA ALA A 45 8.41 -2.74 -7.73
C ALA A 45 8.75 -1.82 -8.91
N LEU A 46 8.08 -0.67 -9.05
CA LEU A 46 8.34 0.30 -10.11
C LEU A 46 9.70 0.97 -9.97
N HIS A 47 10.05 1.47 -8.78
CA HIS A 47 11.39 2.02 -8.54
C HIS A 47 12.47 1.01 -8.91
N GLN A 48 12.33 -0.24 -8.46
CA GLN A 48 13.32 -1.27 -8.77
C GLN A 48 13.36 -1.63 -10.26
N LYS A 49 12.22 -1.59 -10.97
CA LYS A 49 12.19 -1.74 -12.44
C LYS A 49 12.99 -0.64 -13.13
N LEU A 50 12.93 0.59 -12.62
CA LEU A 50 13.68 1.75 -13.11
C LEU A 50 15.14 1.80 -12.63
N GLY A 51 15.60 0.80 -11.87
CA GLY A 51 16.95 0.77 -11.31
C GLY A 51 17.17 1.74 -10.14
N GLN A 52 16.09 2.25 -9.54
CA GLN A 52 16.11 3.12 -8.38
C GLN A 52 16.02 2.31 -7.08
N ASP A 53 16.64 2.85 -6.02
CA ASP A 53 16.43 2.37 -4.66
C ASP A 53 15.27 3.12 -4.01
N ALA A 54 14.35 2.39 -3.39
CA ALA A 54 13.17 2.94 -2.74
C ALA A 54 13.17 2.61 -1.25
N TRP A 55 13.31 3.63 -0.41
CA TRP A 55 13.42 3.51 1.05
C TRP A 55 12.18 4.04 1.76
N GLY A 56 11.98 3.63 3.01
CA GLY A 56 10.87 4.08 3.83
C GLY A 56 9.55 3.35 3.59
N HIS A 57 8.51 3.88 4.22
CA HIS A 57 7.17 3.26 4.30
C HIS A 57 6.04 4.19 3.85
N SER A 58 6.32 5.47 3.56
CA SER A 58 5.30 6.36 3.00
C SER A 58 5.07 6.00 1.53
N VAL A 59 3.88 5.52 1.22
CA VAL A 59 3.42 5.28 -0.15
C VAL A 59 3.33 6.60 -0.90
N TYR A 60 2.96 7.69 -0.22
CA TYR A 60 2.90 9.01 -0.82
C TYR A 60 4.27 9.48 -1.31
N ASP A 61 5.29 9.40 -0.46
CA ASP A 61 6.66 9.80 -0.83
C ASP A 61 7.21 8.91 -1.94
N LEU A 62 6.96 7.59 -1.89
CA LEU A 62 7.33 6.67 -2.96
C LEU A 62 6.68 7.06 -4.31
N LEU A 63 5.38 7.35 -4.33
CA LEU A 63 4.71 7.80 -5.56
C LEU A 63 5.23 9.16 -6.04
N LYS A 64 5.56 10.05 -5.11
CA LYS A 64 6.10 11.37 -5.43
C LYS A 64 7.47 11.26 -6.09
N ASP A 65 8.36 10.46 -5.52
CA ASP A 65 9.71 10.23 -6.06
C ASP A 65 9.67 9.51 -7.42
N LEU A 66 8.63 8.71 -7.67
CA LEU A 66 8.41 8.05 -8.96
C LEU A 66 7.94 9.03 -10.07
N SER A 67 7.33 10.16 -9.69
CA SER A 67 6.71 11.10 -10.63
C SER A 67 7.70 11.76 -11.59
N ASP A 68 8.99 11.73 -11.26
CA ASP A 68 10.07 12.23 -12.12
C ASP A 68 10.27 11.36 -13.37
N GLU A 69 9.93 10.07 -13.30
CA GLU A 69 10.14 9.09 -14.39
C GLU A 69 8.82 8.66 -15.06
N ILE A 70 7.74 8.57 -14.29
CA ILE A 70 6.44 8.09 -14.76
C ILE A 70 5.35 9.06 -14.31
N PRO A 71 4.45 9.52 -15.21
CA PRO A 71 3.31 10.33 -14.80
C PRO A 71 2.40 9.59 -13.81
N VAL A 72 2.42 10.01 -12.55
CA VAL A 72 1.53 9.50 -11.50
C VAL A 72 0.27 10.38 -11.43
N PRO A 73 -0.94 9.81 -11.56
CA PRO A 73 -2.17 10.56 -11.37
C PRO A 73 -2.27 11.17 -9.95
N ASN A 74 -2.64 12.45 -9.87
CA ASN A 74 -2.76 13.19 -8.61
C ASN A 74 -3.65 12.50 -7.57
N ASP A 75 -4.71 11.82 -8.01
CA ASP A 75 -5.63 11.09 -7.13
C ASP A 75 -4.96 9.90 -6.41
N LEU A 76 -3.90 9.31 -6.98
CA LEU A 76 -3.14 8.25 -6.30
C LEU A 76 -2.34 8.78 -5.12
N HIS A 77 -1.87 10.04 -5.18
CA HIS A 77 -1.17 10.65 -4.05
C HIS A 77 -2.11 10.85 -2.85
N ASP A 78 -3.34 11.29 -3.08
CA ASP A 78 -4.30 11.47 -1.98
C ASP A 78 -4.74 10.14 -1.38
N LYS A 79 -4.90 9.10 -2.20
CA LYS A 79 -5.14 7.72 -1.74
C LYS A 79 -3.98 7.18 -0.92
N ALA A 80 -2.75 7.45 -1.34
CA ALA A 80 -1.56 7.04 -0.61
C ALA A 80 -1.44 7.70 0.77
N LYS A 81 -1.81 8.98 0.91
CA LYS A 81 -1.86 9.65 2.21
C LYS A 81 -2.83 8.97 3.18
N VAL A 82 -3.98 8.51 2.69
CA VAL A 82 -4.92 7.74 3.51
C VAL A 82 -4.29 6.42 3.95
N LEU A 83 -3.66 5.69 3.02
CA LEU A 83 -3.01 4.42 3.34
C LEU A 83 -1.84 4.58 4.32
N ASP A 84 -1.08 5.66 4.25
CA ASP A 84 0.04 5.94 5.17
C ASP A 84 -0.43 6.08 6.62
N GLY A 85 -1.69 6.49 6.83
CA GLY A 85 -2.36 6.45 8.13
C GLY A 85 -2.55 5.05 8.71
N TYR A 86 -2.37 3.99 7.92
CA TYR A 86 -2.46 2.59 8.35
C TYR A 86 -1.11 1.92 8.55
N TYR A 87 0.01 2.65 8.35
CA TYR A 87 1.32 2.09 8.58
C TYR A 87 1.55 1.78 10.06
N ILE A 88 1.42 2.74 10.97
CA ILE A 88 1.69 2.58 12.42
C ILE A 88 0.41 2.39 13.25
N PRO A 89 -0.61 3.26 13.10
CA PRO A 89 -1.75 3.31 14.03
C PRO A 89 -2.52 2.01 14.27
N PRO A 90 -2.69 1.09 13.30
CA PRO A 90 -3.38 -0.18 13.55
C PRO A 90 -2.57 -1.18 14.39
N ARG A 91 -1.27 -0.93 14.64
CA ARG A 91 -0.36 -1.88 15.29
C ARG A 91 0.01 -1.53 16.73
N TYR A 92 -0.04 -0.25 17.10
CA TYR A 92 0.53 0.24 18.35
C TYR A 92 -0.51 0.96 19.20
N PRO A 93 -0.80 0.50 20.44
CA PRO A 93 -1.74 1.15 21.35
C PRO A 93 -1.45 2.63 21.59
N ASN A 94 -0.17 3.02 21.62
CA ASN A 94 0.27 4.41 21.81
C ASN A 94 -0.16 5.38 20.69
N SER A 95 -0.77 4.87 19.61
CA SER A 95 -1.33 5.68 18.53
C SER A 95 -2.76 6.14 18.82
N HIS A 96 -3.37 5.65 19.91
CA HIS A 96 -4.74 5.95 20.33
C HIS A 96 -4.77 6.43 21.78
N PRO A 97 -5.78 7.22 22.18
CA PRO A 97 -5.90 7.68 23.57
C PRO A 97 -6.10 6.55 24.59
N GLU A 98 -6.77 5.47 24.19
CA GLU A 98 -7.07 4.30 25.04
C GLU A 98 -7.42 3.07 24.18
N GLY A 99 -7.66 1.91 24.79
CA GLY A 99 -8.12 0.71 24.10
C GLY A 99 -7.05 -0.01 23.26
N ALA A 100 -7.47 -1.06 22.57
CA ALA A 100 -6.62 -1.82 21.65
C ALA A 100 -6.77 -1.27 20.21
N PRO A 101 -5.69 -1.18 19.42
CA PRO A 101 -5.75 -0.61 18.07
C PRO A 101 -6.85 -1.20 17.17
N PHE A 102 -7.08 -2.51 17.24
CA PHE A 102 -8.05 -3.17 16.36
C PHE A 102 -9.50 -2.68 16.56
N GLU A 103 -9.82 -2.11 17.73
CA GLU A 103 -11.16 -1.59 18.06
C GLU A 103 -11.51 -0.31 17.29
N TYR A 104 -10.50 0.36 16.70
CA TYR A 104 -10.67 1.64 15.98
C TYR A 104 -10.93 1.48 14.47
N TYR A 105 -10.91 0.25 13.95
CA TYR A 105 -11.05 -0.03 12.52
C TYR A 105 -12.29 -0.88 12.28
N GLY A 106 -13.12 -0.45 11.33
CA GLY A 106 -14.29 -1.18 10.88
C GLY A 106 -14.35 -1.24 9.36
N THR A 107 -15.50 -1.69 8.85
CA THR A 107 -15.77 -1.88 7.43
C THR A 107 -15.44 -0.63 6.59
N ILE A 108 -15.75 0.57 7.08
CA ILE A 108 -15.47 1.83 6.35
C ILE A 108 -13.98 1.97 6.05
N GLN A 109 -13.13 1.72 7.05
CA GLN A 109 -11.68 1.84 6.91
C GLN A 109 -11.12 0.74 5.99
N SER A 110 -11.52 -0.52 6.19
CA SER A 110 -11.02 -1.63 5.39
C SER A 110 -11.45 -1.55 3.92
N ASP A 111 -12.70 -1.18 3.65
CA ASP A 111 -13.21 -1.04 2.27
C ASP A 111 -12.47 0.05 1.50
N MET A 112 -12.25 1.19 2.16
CA MET A 112 -11.51 2.30 1.59
C MET A 112 -10.05 1.92 1.36
N ALA A 113 -9.41 1.26 2.32
CA ALA A 113 -8.02 0.82 2.22
C ALA A 113 -7.84 -0.18 1.06
N LEU A 114 -8.72 -1.18 0.97
CA LEU A 114 -8.74 -2.18 -0.10
C LEU A 114 -8.88 -1.53 -1.48
N LYS A 115 -9.85 -0.63 -1.61
CA LYS A 115 -10.08 0.10 -2.86
C LYS A 115 -8.83 0.88 -3.28
N TYR A 116 -8.25 1.66 -2.37
CA TYR A 116 -7.11 2.51 -2.67
C TYR A 116 -5.85 1.71 -2.98
N ALA A 117 -5.58 0.65 -2.22
CA ALA A 117 -4.47 -0.25 -2.49
C ALA A 117 -4.65 -0.96 -3.85
N GLY A 118 -5.86 -1.41 -4.18
CA GLY A 118 -6.19 -2.01 -5.46
C GLY A 118 -5.96 -1.08 -6.64
N GLU A 119 -6.32 0.19 -6.51
CA GLU A 119 -6.10 1.20 -7.57
C GLU A 119 -4.60 1.51 -7.77
N ILE A 120 -3.82 1.65 -6.69
CA ILE A 120 -2.36 1.82 -6.77
C ILE A 120 -1.68 0.57 -7.36
N LEU A 121 -2.09 -0.63 -6.93
CA LEU A 121 -1.57 -1.88 -7.49
C LEU A 121 -1.90 -2.01 -8.97
N LYS A 122 -3.11 -1.66 -9.39
CA LYS A 122 -3.52 -1.65 -10.80
C LYS A 122 -2.65 -0.67 -11.62
N PHE A 123 -2.40 0.53 -11.09
CA PHE A 123 -1.47 1.47 -11.70
C PHE A 123 -0.08 0.84 -11.86
N ALA A 124 0.49 0.28 -10.79
CA ALA A 124 1.80 -0.35 -10.85
C ALA A 124 1.86 -1.52 -11.84
N ARG A 125 0.86 -2.40 -11.87
CA ARG A 125 0.78 -3.49 -12.86
C ARG A 125 0.80 -2.96 -14.30
N SER A 126 0.07 -1.88 -14.56
CA SER A 126 0.00 -1.28 -15.90
C SER A 126 1.36 -0.71 -16.34
N GLN A 127 2.09 -0.07 -15.42
CA GLN A 127 3.42 0.48 -15.68
C GLN A 127 4.51 -0.62 -15.75
N MET A 128 4.37 -1.68 -14.95
CA MET A 128 5.24 -2.86 -15.01
C MET A 128 5.15 -3.58 -16.36
N ALA A 129 3.96 -3.63 -16.97
CA ALA A 129 3.71 -4.25 -18.27
C ALA A 129 4.18 -3.42 -19.48
N GLN A 130 4.42 -2.12 -19.30
CA GLN A 130 4.96 -1.24 -20.35
C GLN A 130 6.49 -1.38 -20.39
N GLY A 131 7.03 -2.07 -21.38
CA GLY A 131 8.47 -2.30 -21.52
C GLY A 131 8.76 -3.44 -22.47
#